data_AF-A0A7S1C307-F1
#
_entry.id   AF-A0A7S1C307-F1
#
_cell.length_a   1.000
_cell.length_b   1.000
_cell.length_c   1.000
_cell.angle_alpha   90.00
_cell.angle_beta   90.00
_cell.angle_gamma   90.00
#
_symmetry.space_group_name_H-M   'P 1'
#
loop_
_entity.id
_entity.type
_entity.pdbx_description
1 polymer ?
#
loop_
_entity_poly.entity_id
_entity_poly.type
_entity_poly.pdbx_seq_one_letter_code
_entity_poly.pdbx_strand_id
1 'polypeptide(L)'
;TVVLNSNASSPFVRRLLSEPKVHSVDAIFASLHTTSDADFGSAMGTPHNARGATSVMENLIALKKHGYHVEINFSLGSYNAREWARVLTFGVANDIAVKAITLVRHGAADDAFYTDR
;
A
#
# COMPACT_ATOMS: atom_id res chain seq x y z
N THR A 1 18.37 -3.13 12.97
CA THR A 1 17.54 -2.17 12.22
C THR A 1 16.34 -2.89 11.65
N VAL A 2 15.18 -2.23 11.51
CA VAL A 2 13.89 -2.90 11.30
C VAL A 2 13.14 -2.28 10.12
N VAL A 3 12.52 -3.14 9.32
CA VAL A 3 11.55 -2.77 8.29
C VAL A 3 10.15 -3.13 8.78
N LEU A 4 9.23 -2.16 8.71
CA LEU A 4 7.83 -2.37 9.11
C LEU A 4 6.99 -2.60 7.86
N ASN A 5 6.32 -3.76 7.78
CA ASN A 5 5.30 -4.00 6.76
C ASN A 5 3.92 -3.69 7.37
N SER A 6 3.17 -2.76 6.77
CA SER A 6 1.95 -2.22 7.38
C SER A 6 0.92 -1.85 6.32
N ASN A 7 -0.35 -1.78 6.69
CA ASN A 7 -1.38 -1.15 5.86
C ASN A 7 -1.38 0.39 5.99
N ALA A 8 -0.40 0.95 6.72
CA ALA A 8 -0.32 2.38 7.05
C ALA A 8 -1.62 2.94 7.64
N SER A 9 -2.27 2.17 8.52
CA SER A 9 -3.48 2.60 9.22
C SER A 9 -3.23 3.80 10.14
N SER A 10 -4.26 4.63 10.27
CA SER A 10 -4.17 5.92 10.96
C SER A 10 -3.72 5.87 12.43
N PRO A 11 -4.12 4.90 13.28
CA PRO A 11 -3.63 4.85 14.66
C PRO A 11 -2.11 4.65 14.74
N PHE A 12 -1.56 3.75 13.91
CA PHE A 12 -0.13 3.49 13.84
C PHE A 12 0.64 4.70 13.31
N VAL A 13 0.16 5.29 12.21
CA VAL A 13 0.81 6.44 11.59
C VAL A 13 0.80 7.66 12.52
N ARG A 14 -0.33 7.95 13.16
CA ARG A 14 -0.43 9.06 14.12
C ARG A 14 0.60 8.95 15.24
N ARG A 15 0.84 7.74 15.75
CA ARG A 15 1.87 7.51 16.78
C ARG A 15 3.28 7.78 16.26
N LEU A 16 3.59 7.35 15.04
CA LEU A 16 4.90 7.59 14.43
C LEU A 16 5.16 9.06 14.09
N LEU A 17 4.11 9.79 13.73
CA LEU A 17 4.18 11.22 13.39
C LEU A 17 4.16 12.12 14.64
N SER A 18 3.78 11.61 15.81
CA SER A 18 3.74 12.39 17.05
C SER A 18 5.08 12.44 17.80
N GLU A 19 6.09 11.73 17.30
CA GLU A 19 7.41 11.60 17.91
C GLU A 19 8.48 11.89 16.86
N PRO A 20 9.70 12.28 17.25
CA PRO A 20 10.83 12.32 16.31
C PRO A 20 10.99 10.99 15.58
N LYS A 21 11.53 11.04 14.34
CA LYS A 21 11.76 9.83 13.54
C LYS A 21 12.52 8.78 14.35
N VAL A 22 11.95 7.57 14.43
CA VAL A 22 12.60 6.44 15.10
C VAL A 22 13.74 5.92 14.23
N HIS A 23 14.98 6.22 14.62
CA HIS A 23 16.17 5.91 13.82
C HIS A 23 16.43 4.41 13.58
N SER A 24 15.88 3.53 14.41
CA SER A 24 16.00 2.07 14.23
C SER A 24 15.05 1.50 13.18
N VAL A 25 14.09 2.30 12.69
CA VAL A 25 13.20 1.94 11.58
C VAL A 25 13.83 2.42 10.28
N ASP A 26 14.32 1.47 9.48
CA ASP A 26 14.92 1.77 8.17
C ASP A 26 13.87 2.20 7.18
N ALA A 27 12.78 1.43 7.12
CA ALA A 27 11.77 1.56 6.09
C ALA A 27 10.38 1.15 6.58
N ILE A 28 9.36 1.73 5.95
CA ILE A 28 7.97 1.33 6.08
C ILE A 28 7.50 0.90 4.70
N PHE A 29 7.25 -0.40 4.54
CA PHE A 29 6.65 -0.94 3.33
C PHE A 29 5.14 -1.03 3.55
N ALA A 30 4.39 -0.28 2.75
CA ALA A 30 2.98 -0.10 2.96
C ALA A 30 2.12 -0.77 1.88
N SER A 31 1.16 -1.56 2.29
CA SER A 31 0.20 -2.18 1.37
C SER A 31 -0.80 -1.14 0.85
N LEU A 32 -0.82 -0.93 -0.47
CA LEU A 32 -1.82 -0.13 -1.17
C LEU A 32 -2.22 -0.88 -2.44
N HIS A 33 -3.47 -1.35 -2.49
CA HIS A 33 -3.96 -2.22 -3.58
C HIS A 33 -5.07 -1.56 -4.42
N THR A 34 -5.51 -0.37 -4.03
CA THR A 34 -6.52 0.43 -4.72
C THR A 34 -6.39 1.89 -4.26
N THR A 35 -6.72 2.83 -5.14
CA THR A 35 -6.90 4.26 -4.82
C THR A 35 -8.37 4.62 -4.61
N SER A 36 -9.28 3.65 -4.68
CA SER A 36 -10.72 3.80 -4.53
C SER A 36 -11.17 3.46 -3.11
N ASP A 37 -11.81 4.41 -2.42
CA ASP A 37 -12.33 4.21 -1.07
C ASP A 37 -13.43 3.14 -1.02
N ALA A 38 -14.25 3.06 -2.07
CA ALA A 38 -15.31 2.05 -2.18
C ALA A 38 -14.73 0.63 -2.31
N ASP A 39 -13.73 0.45 -3.18
CA ASP A 39 -13.09 -0.85 -3.38
C ASP A 39 -12.30 -1.26 -2.13
N PHE A 40 -11.64 -0.30 -1.48
CA PHE A 40 -10.95 -0.52 -0.21
C PHE A 40 -11.93 -0.97 0.87
N GLY A 41 -13.04 -0.26 1.03
CA GLY A 41 -14.07 -0.59 2.00
C GLY A 41 -14.62 -2.00 1.79
N SER A 42 -14.93 -2.36 0.55
CA SER A 42 -15.37 -3.70 0.18
C SER A 42 -14.33 -4.78 0.54
N ALA A 43 -13.07 -4.59 0.13
CA ALA A 43 -11.99 -5.55 0.36
C ALA A 43 -11.63 -5.75 1.84
N MET A 44 -11.77 -4.71 2.66
CA MET A 44 -11.46 -4.75 4.10
C MET A 44 -12.64 -5.22 4.96
N GLY A 45 -13.80 -5.53 4.37
CA GLY A 45 -15.03 -5.82 5.14
C GLY A 45 -15.59 -4.60 5.87
N THR A 46 -15.23 -3.39 5.43
CA THR A 46 -15.69 -2.11 5.97
C THR A 46 -16.29 -1.24 4.85
N PRO A 47 -17.39 -1.67 4.19
CA PRO A 47 -17.92 -1.01 2.99
C PRO A 47 -18.39 0.44 3.24
N HIS A 48 -18.62 0.82 4.49
CA HIS A 48 -18.98 2.18 4.89
C HIS A 48 -17.77 3.09 5.18
N ASN A 49 -16.55 2.59 5.01
CA ASN A 49 -15.34 3.39 5.18
C ASN A 49 -15.14 4.31 3.96
N ALA A 50 -15.71 5.51 4.05
CA ALA A 50 -15.72 6.47 2.95
C ALA A 50 -14.34 7.06 2.59
N ARG A 51 -13.28 6.82 3.37
CA ARG A 51 -11.94 7.40 3.17
C ARG A 51 -10.79 6.43 3.42
N GLY A 52 -11.03 5.13 3.25
CA GLY A 52 -10.03 4.09 3.54
C GLY A 52 -8.74 4.21 2.73
N ALA A 53 -8.84 4.14 1.40
CA ALA A 53 -7.68 4.26 0.50
C ALA A 53 -7.07 5.67 0.56
N THR A 54 -7.92 6.70 0.56
CA THR A 54 -7.50 8.10 0.67
C THR A 54 -6.68 8.32 1.94
N SER A 55 -7.13 7.80 3.08
CA SER A 55 -6.40 7.94 4.34
C SER A 55 -5.06 7.22 4.33
N VAL A 56 -4.97 6.03 3.70
CA VAL A 56 -3.68 5.32 3.55
C VAL A 56 -2.73 6.16 2.70
N MET A 57 -3.18 6.67 1.55
CA MET A 57 -2.37 7.53 0.68
C MET A 57 -1.85 8.79 1.39
N GLU A 58 -2.73 9.50 2.11
CA GLU A 58 -2.36 10.67 2.92
C GLU A 58 -1.31 10.33 3.98
N ASN A 59 -1.47 9.17 4.64
CA ASN A 59 -0.54 8.67 5.65
C ASN A 59 0.85 8.38 5.06
N LEU A 60 0.94 7.82 3.85
CA LEU A 60 2.22 7.55 3.18
C LEU A 60 2.98 8.85 2.89
N ILE A 61 2.28 9.86 2.39
CA ILE A 61 2.85 11.18 2.14
C ILE A 61 3.35 11.80 3.45
N ALA A 62 2.55 11.70 4.52
CA ALA A 62 2.91 12.26 5.83
C ALA A 62 4.15 11.58 6.43
N LEU A 63 4.21 10.24 6.41
CA LEU A 63 5.38 9.48 6.87
C LEU A 63 6.64 9.83 6.10
N LYS A 64 6.54 9.97 4.77
CA LYS A 64 7.67 10.39 3.94
C LYS A 64 8.15 11.79 4.29
N LYS A 65 7.23 12.76 4.39
CA LYS A 65 7.56 14.15 4.79
C LYS A 65 8.20 14.22 6.18
N HIS A 66 7.82 13.30 7.07
CA HIS A 66 8.41 13.16 8.40
C HIS A 66 9.83 12.53 8.38
N GLY A 67 10.30 12.04 7.22
CA GLY A 67 11.66 11.54 7.03
C GLY A 67 11.79 10.02 7.09
N TYR A 68 10.69 9.26 7.14
CA TYR A 68 10.75 7.82 6.94
C TYR A 68 10.97 7.48 5.47
N HIS A 69 11.75 6.43 5.21
CA HIS A 69 11.77 5.78 3.90
C HIS A 69 10.49 4.97 3.75
N VAL A 70 9.67 5.32 2.75
CA VAL A 70 8.36 4.70 2.52
C VAL A 70 8.34 4.10 1.13
N GLU A 71 7.81 2.89 1.03
CA GLU A 71 7.56 2.23 -0.26
C GLU A 71 6.17 1.61 -0.28
N ILE A 72 5.60 1.47 -1.47
CA ILE A 72 4.30 0.83 -1.68
C ILE A 72 4.53 -0.62 -2.09
N ASN A 73 3.88 -1.54 -1.38
CA ASN A 73 3.72 -2.94 -1.76
C ASN A 73 2.37 -3.12 -2.47
N PHE A 74 2.41 -3.32 -3.80
CA PHE A 74 1.23 -3.61 -4.61
C PHE A 74 1.18 -5.09 -4.97
N SER A 75 0.26 -5.83 -4.37
CA SER A 75 -0.01 -7.23 -4.74
C SER A 75 -0.78 -7.28 -6.05
N LEU A 76 -0.25 -7.97 -7.05
CA LEU A 76 -0.83 -8.17 -8.36
C LEU A 76 -1.94 -9.23 -8.29
N GLY A 77 -3.13 -8.87 -8.74
CA GLY A 77 -4.25 -9.78 -8.90
C GLY A 77 -5.21 -9.32 -9.99
N SER A 78 -6.02 -10.23 -10.52
CA SER A 78 -7.03 -9.88 -11.53
C SER A 78 -8.05 -8.87 -10.99
N TYR A 79 -8.37 -8.92 -9.69
CA TYR A 79 -9.33 -8.04 -9.03
C TYR A 79 -8.87 -6.57 -8.93
N ASN A 80 -7.58 -6.28 -9.04
CA ASN A 80 -7.03 -4.92 -8.95
C ASN A 80 -6.18 -4.52 -10.17
N ALA A 81 -6.26 -5.25 -11.27
CA ALA A 81 -5.47 -4.99 -12.47
C ALA A 81 -5.60 -3.53 -12.99
N ARG A 82 -6.80 -2.93 -12.85
CA ARG A 82 -7.07 -1.54 -13.24
C ARG A 82 -6.46 -0.49 -12.31
N GLU A 83 -6.08 -0.88 -11.09
CA GLU A 83 -5.53 0.03 -10.07
C GLU A 83 -4.02 0.18 -10.18
N TRP A 84 -3.31 -0.75 -10.84
CA TRP A 84 -1.85 -0.70 -10.99
C TRP A 84 -1.36 0.66 -11.51
N ALA A 85 -1.92 1.13 -12.63
CA ALA A 85 -1.52 2.39 -13.24
C ALA A 85 -1.78 3.59 -12.31
N ARG A 86 -2.87 3.56 -11.53
CA ARG A 86 -3.23 4.61 -10.58
C ARG A 86 -2.27 4.65 -9.40
N VAL A 87 -1.96 3.49 -8.83
CA VAL A 87 -1.00 3.37 -7.72
C VAL A 87 0.41 3.76 -8.17
N LEU A 88 0.82 3.36 -9.37
CA LEU A 88 2.10 3.77 -9.94
C LEU A 88 2.15 5.30 -10.14
N THR A 89 1.08 5.89 -10.69
CA THR A 89 0.98 7.34 -10.87
C THR A 89 1.08 8.08 -9.52
N PHE A 90 0.37 7.58 -8.50
CA PHE A 90 0.45 8.11 -7.14
C PHE A 90 1.87 8.02 -6.57
N GLY A 91 2.53 6.87 -6.71
CA GLY A 91 3.90 6.66 -6.24
C GLY A 91 4.88 7.65 -6.90
N VAL A 92 4.86 7.74 -8.23
CA VAL A 92 5.71 8.67 -8.99
C VAL A 92 5.46 10.12 -8.58
N ALA A 93 4.21 10.55 -8.46
CA ALA A 93 3.85 11.93 -8.11
C ALA A 93 4.31 12.34 -6.70
N ASN A 94 4.53 11.38 -5.81
CA ASN A 94 4.97 11.61 -4.42
C ASN A 94 6.40 11.12 -4.15
N ASP A 95 7.12 10.69 -5.20
CA ASP A 95 8.46 10.12 -5.13
C ASP A 95 8.54 8.90 -4.17
N ILE A 96 7.46 8.12 -4.11
CA ILE A 96 7.36 6.90 -3.30
C ILE A 96 7.55 5.71 -4.23
N ALA A 97 8.58 4.90 -3.98
CA ALA A 97 8.84 3.71 -4.78
C ALA A 97 7.68 2.72 -4.68
N VAL A 98 7.33 2.09 -5.80
CA VAL A 98 6.27 1.08 -5.89
C VAL A 98 6.89 -0.26 -6.25
N LYS A 99 6.64 -1.27 -5.42
CA LYS A 99 7.02 -2.66 -5.64
C LYS A 99 5.77 -3.45 -6.04
N ALA A 100 5.81 -4.07 -7.21
CA ALA A 100 4.81 -5.05 -7.61
C ALA A 100 5.17 -6.42 -7.03
N ILE A 101 4.21 -7.08 -6.39
CA ILE A 101 4.38 -8.38 -5.74
C ILE A 101 3.36 -9.32 -6.36
N THR A 102 3.82 -10.41 -6.97
CA THR A 102 2.90 -11.46 -7.44
C THR A 102 2.53 -12.37 -6.27
N LEU A 103 1.28 -12.77 -6.17
CA LEU A 103 0.86 -13.78 -5.19
C LEU A 103 0.91 -15.16 -5.86
N VAL A 104 1.93 -15.95 -5.55
CA VAL A 104 2.01 -17.36 -5.99
C VAL A 104 1.21 -18.22 -5.01
N ARG A 105 0.15 -18.88 -5.48
CA ARG A 105 -0.62 -19.84 -4.68
C ARG A 105 -0.38 -21.26 -5.19
N HIS A 106 0.24 -22.10 -4.37
CA HIS A 106 0.36 -23.52 -4.71
C HIS A 106 -1.03 -24.17 -4.86
N GLY A 107 -1.33 -24.71 -6.05
CA GLY A 107 -2.54 -25.49 -6.32
C GLY A 107 -3.72 -24.73 -6.92
N ALA A 108 -3.60 -23.43 -7.21
CA ALA A 108 -4.57 -22.73 -8.05
C ALA A 108 -4.31 -23.10 -9.52
N ALA A 109 -5.27 -23.72 -10.19
CA ALA A 109 -5.12 -24.20 -11.56
C ALA A 109 -4.96 -23.10 -12.62
N ASP A 110 -5.09 -21.82 -12.23
CA ASP A 110 -5.15 -20.67 -13.13
C ASP A 110 -4.17 -19.57 -12.69
N ASP A 111 -2.86 -19.86 -12.69
CA ASP A 111 -1.81 -18.82 -12.64
C ASP A 111 -1.68 -18.12 -14.02
N ALA A 112 -2.79 -17.55 -14.50
CA ALA A 112 -2.87 -16.86 -15.79
C ALA A 112 -2.08 -15.53 -15.81
N PHE A 113 -1.49 -15.10 -14.69
CA PHE A 113 -0.71 -13.86 -14.64
C PHE A 113 0.61 -13.96 -15.44
N TYR A 114 1.18 -15.16 -15.59
CA TYR A 114 2.42 -15.40 -16.34
C TYR A 114 2.23 -16.19 -17.63
N THR A 115 1.01 -16.58 -17.97
CA THR A 115 0.72 -17.35 -19.18
C THR A 115 -0.23 -16.56 -20.05
N ASP A 116 0.29 -15.89 -21.08
CA ASP A 116 -0.52 -15.43 -22.21
C ASP A 116 -1.22 -16.66 -22.82
N ARG A 117 -2.53 -16.79 -22.59
CA ARG A 117 -3.44 -17.66 -23.35
C ARG A 117 -4.58 -16.83 -23.87
#